data_AF-A0AAU8DK53-F1
#
_entry.id   AF-A0AAU8DK53-F1
#
_cell.length_a   1.000
_cell.length_b   1.000
_cell.length_c   1.000
_cell.angle_alpha   90.00
_cell.angle_beta   90.00
_cell.angle_gamma   90.00
#
_symmetry.space_group_name_H-M   'P 1'
#
loop_
_entity.id
_entity.type
_entity.pdbx_description
1 polymer ?
#
loop_
_entity_poly.entity_id
_entity_poly.type
_entity_poly.pdbx_seq_one_letter_code
_entity_poly.pdbx_strand_id
1 'polypeptide(L)'
;MTAPTAPDLSLAAEDATVGALVLAADGLRRNALMTLSDNDFQDRRCQFAVKTIRRMVAESVPVDLVTLPAFVERHGLLTDGALRGSLAVWLADRCSQVPTPASLPWYVLQVAENSVRREIGESGARLSAVTEAATASVATIIADEISTLAALSERLQAVSTNV
;
A
#
# COMPACT_ATOMS: atom_id res chain seq x y z
N MET A 1 1.10 29.59 4.05
CA MET A 1 1.04 28.13 4.33
C MET A 1 0.07 27.52 3.33
N THR A 2 0.59 27.05 2.19
CA THR A 2 -0.18 26.20 1.27
C THR A 2 -0.42 24.86 1.96
N ALA A 3 -1.68 24.40 2.01
CA ALA A 3 -2.02 23.09 2.55
C ALA A 3 -1.25 22.01 1.79
N PRO A 4 -0.80 20.93 2.47
CA PRO A 4 -0.09 19.85 1.80
C PRO A 4 -0.96 19.29 0.67
N THR A 5 -0.36 19.09 -0.50
CA THR A 5 -1.06 18.51 -1.66
C THR A 5 -1.43 17.05 -1.35
N ALA A 6 -2.54 16.56 -1.90
CA ALA A 6 -3.03 15.19 -1.68
C ALA A 6 -1.96 14.06 -1.82
N PRO A 7 -0.95 14.14 -2.71
CA PRO A 7 0.13 13.16 -2.77
C PRO A 7 0.96 13.07 -1.49
N ASP A 8 1.23 14.19 -0.80
CA ASP A 8 2.07 14.22 0.40
C ASP A 8 1.39 13.53 1.58
N LEU A 9 0.06 13.69 1.69
CA LEU A 9 -0.74 13.04 2.72
C LEU A 9 -0.84 11.52 2.48
N SER A 10 -0.88 11.09 1.21
CA SER A 10 -0.88 9.66 0.85
C SER A 10 0.43 8.98 1.27
N LEU A 11 1.57 9.60 0.98
CA LEU A 11 2.88 9.04 1.33
C LEU A 11 3.08 8.97 2.85
N ALA A 12 2.60 9.97 3.59
CA ALA A 12 2.62 9.94 5.05
C ALA A 12 1.75 8.80 5.62
N ALA A 13 0.60 8.51 5.02
CA ALA A 13 -0.23 7.38 5.42
C ALA A 13 0.42 6.02 5.12
N GLU A 14 1.13 5.89 4.00
CA GLU A 14 1.88 4.69 3.66
C GLU A 14 3.02 4.43 4.66
N ASP A 15 3.80 5.47 4.95
CA ASP A 15 4.88 5.42 5.93
C ASP A 15 4.38 5.02 7.32
N ALA A 16 3.28 5.63 7.77
CA ALA A 16 2.62 5.29 9.04
C ALA A 16 2.05 3.86 9.04
N THR A 17 1.50 3.39 7.90
CA THR A 17 1.01 2.02 7.76
C THR A 17 2.12 1.00 7.93
N VAL A 18 3.29 1.22 7.30
CA VAL A 18 4.45 0.31 7.44
C VAL A 18 4.93 0.27 8.88
N GLY A 19 5.13 1.43 9.51
CA GLY A 19 5.53 1.48 10.93
C GLY A 19 4.52 0.79 11.84
N ALA A 20 3.23 1.03 11.63
CA ALA A 20 2.17 0.43 12.44
C ALA A 20 2.06 -1.07 12.21
N LEU A 21 2.27 -1.57 10.98
CA LEU A 21 2.32 -3.01 10.68
C LEU A 21 3.45 -3.70 11.44
N VAL A 22 4.62 -3.07 11.57
CA VAL A 22 5.73 -3.64 12.35
C VAL A 22 5.34 -3.73 13.83
N LEU A 23 4.75 -2.68 14.39
CA LEU A 23 4.44 -2.58 15.82
C LEU A 23 3.13 -3.26 16.27
N ALA A 24 2.20 -3.50 15.35
CA ALA A 24 0.85 -3.96 15.68
C ALA A 24 0.82 -5.37 16.30
N ALA A 25 -0.25 -5.65 17.05
CA ALA A 25 -0.55 -7.00 17.44
C ALA A 25 -0.86 -7.87 16.20
N ASP A 26 -0.55 -9.15 16.30
CA ASP A 26 -0.68 -10.14 15.23
C ASP A 26 -2.05 -10.17 14.53
N GLY A 27 -3.14 -10.10 15.30
CA GLY A 27 -4.50 -10.07 14.75
C GLY A 27 -4.78 -8.81 13.93
N LEU A 28 -4.34 -7.64 14.44
CA LEU A 28 -4.52 -6.36 13.77
C LEU A 28 -3.68 -6.28 12.48
N ARG A 29 -2.43 -6.76 12.55
CA ARG A 29 -1.54 -6.87 11.39
C ARG A 29 -2.15 -7.76 10.31
N ARG A 30 -2.66 -8.95 10.68
CA ARG A 30 -3.28 -9.87 9.72
C ARG A 30 -4.50 -9.26 9.04
N ASN A 31 -5.39 -8.60 9.79
CA ASN A 31 -6.54 -7.91 9.21
C ASN A 31 -6.08 -6.84 8.19
N ALA A 32 -5.15 -5.96 8.57
CA ALA A 32 -4.61 -4.94 7.67
C ALA A 32 -4.02 -5.53 6.37
N LEU A 33 -3.27 -6.63 6.47
CA LEU A 33 -2.70 -7.32 5.30
C LEU A 33 -3.76 -8.02 4.44
N MET A 34 -4.88 -8.45 5.00
CA MET A 34 -5.99 -9.00 4.20
C MET A 34 -6.75 -7.90 3.45
N THR A 35 -6.79 -6.70 4.01
CA THR A 35 -7.48 -5.54 3.44
C THR A 35 -6.67 -4.86 2.33
N LEU A 36 -5.34 -4.76 2.48
CA LEU A 36 -4.47 -4.10 1.50
C LEU A 36 -3.76 -5.08 0.57
N SER A 37 -3.65 -4.70 -0.70
CA SER A 37 -2.75 -5.26 -1.69
C SER A 37 -1.38 -4.56 -1.65
N ASP A 38 -0.33 -5.25 -2.07
CA ASP A 38 1.00 -4.66 -2.19
C ASP A 38 1.00 -3.49 -3.20
N ASN A 39 0.14 -3.53 -4.22
CA ASN A 39 -0.01 -2.47 -5.24
C ASN A 39 -0.78 -1.24 -4.74
N ASP A 40 -1.35 -1.29 -3.54
CA ASP A 40 -2.05 -0.13 -2.97
C ASP A 40 -1.10 0.99 -2.53
N PHE A 41 0.17 0.65 -2.32
CA PHE A 41 1.22 1.59 -1.96
C PHE A 41 1.80 2.23 -3.22
N GLN A 42 2.02 3.54 -3.21
CA GLN A 42 2.71 4.26 -4.26
C GLN A 42 4.24 4.21 -4.05
N ASP A 43 4.70 4.27 -2.80
CA ASP A 43 6.11 4.22 -2.46
C ASP A 43 6.66 2.79 -2.58
N ARG A 44 7.70 2.62 -3.40
CA ARG A 44 8.30 1.31 -3.68
C ARG A 44 8.92 0.65 -2.44
N ARG A 45 9.40 1.43 -1.46
CA ARG A 45 9.96 0.88 -0.22
C ARG A 45 8.83 0.38 0.68
N CYS A 46 7.71 1.10 0.73
CA CYS A 46 6.52 0.64 1.44
C CYS A 46 5.95 -0.64 0.81
N GLN A 47 5.81 -0.68 -0.53
CA GLN A 47 5.43 -1.90 -1.26
C GLN A 47 6.34 -3.09 -0.88
N PHE A 48 7.65 -2.89 -0.92
CA PHE A 48 8.63 -3.92 -0.57
C PHE A 48 8.49 -4.40 0.88
N ALA A 49 8.34 -3.46 1.83
CA ALA A 49 8.18 -3.78 3.25
C ALA A 49 6.90 -4.58 3.49
N VAL A 50 5.77 -4.16 2.95
CA VAL A 50 4.47 -4.84 3.10
C VAL A 50 4.49 -6.24 2.49
N LYS A 51 5.05 -6.38 1.28
CA LYS A 51 5.24 -7.68 0.62
C LYS A 51 6.10 -8.62 1.47
N THR A 52 7.15 -8.10 2.08
CA THR A 52 8.04 -8.86 2.98
C THR A 52 7.30 -9.26 4.26
N ILE A 53 6.59 -8.34 4.90
CA ILE A 53 5.79 -8.58 6.10
C ILE A 53 4.74 -9.66 5.82
N ARG A 54 4.05 -9.58 4.68
CA ARG A 54 3.07 -10.60 4.24
C ARG A 54 3.72 -11.99 4.14
N ARG A 55 4.91 -12.07 3.55
CA ARG A 55 5.66 -13.31 3.44
C ARG A 55 6.06 -13.85 4.82
N MET A 56 6.56 -12.99 5.72
CA MET A 56 6.88 -13.37 7.09
C MET A 56 5.66 -13.92 7.82
N VAL A 57 4.51 -13.25 7.72
CA VAL A 57 3.25 -13.71 8.31
C VAL A 57 2.82 -15.07 7.74
N ALA A 58 2.93 -15.26 6.43
CA ALA A 58 2.61 -16.54 5.79
C ALA A 58 3.54 -17.69 6.24
N GLU A 59 4.82 -17.37 6.49
CA GLU A 59 5.83 -18.31 7.00
C GLU A 59 5.81 -18.44 8.54
N SER A 60 4.83 -17.83 9.22
CA SER A 60 4.74 -17.78 10.69
C SER A 60 5.99 -17.21 11.38
N VAL A 61 6.69 -16.29 10.71
CA VAL A 61 7.85 -15.58 11.25
C VAL A 61 7.36 -14.31 11.97
N PRO A 62 7.77 -14.09 13.24
CA PRO A 62 7.43 -12.86 13.97
C PRO A 62 7.90 -11.61 13.22
N VAL A 63 7.08 -10.57 13.20
CA VAL A 63 7.38 -9.31 12.52
C VAL A 63 7.72 -8.24 13.56
N ASP A 64 8.97 -7.81 13.57
CA ASP A 64 9.46 -6.71 14.40
C ASP A 64 10.69 -6.03 13.74
N LEU A 65 11.22 -4.99 14.39
CA LEU A 65 12.34 -4.19 13.88
C LEU A 65 13.66 -4.97 13.73
N VAL A 66 13.79 -6.12 14.38
CA VAL A 66 14.98 -6.98 14.33
C VAL A 66 14.78 -8.11 13.32
N THR A 67 13.63 -8.78 13.37
CA THR A 67 13.36 -9.95 12.54
C THR A 67 13.14 -9.61 11.07
N LEU A 68 12.54 -8.46 10.76
CA LEU A 68 12.25 -8.09 9.38
C LEU A 68 13.53 -7.84 8.56
N PRO A 69 14.50 -7.01 9.01
CA PRO A 69 15.78 -6.89 8.32
C PRO A 69 16.54 -8.23 8.21
N ALA A 70 16.54 -9.04 9.27
CA ALA A 70 17.18 -10.36 9.26
C ALA A 70 16.52 -11.32 8.25
N PHE A 71 15.19 -11.27 8.12
CA PHE A 71 14.45 -12.06 7.15
C PHE A 71 14.80 -11.66 5.72
N VAL A 72 14.88 -10.36 5.45
CA VAL A 72 15.28 -9.80 4.15
C VAL A 72 16.69 -10.25 3.76
N GLU A 73 17.62 -10.18 4.70
CA GLU A 73 19.00 -10.60 4.52
C GLU A 73 19.11 -12.10 4.23
N ARG A 74 18.49 -12.94 5.06
CA ARG A 74 18.51 -14.40 4.92
C ARG A 74 18.00 -14.88 3.56
N HIS A 75 17.03 -14.17 3.00
CA HIS A 75 16.40 -14.52 1.73
C HIS A 75 17.00 -13.79 0.51
N GLY A 76 18.05 -12.99 0.69
CA GLY A 76 18.70 -12.25 -0.40
C GLY A 76 17.75 -11.27 -1.11
N LEU A 77 16.74 -10.75 -0.40
CA LEU A 77 15.72 -9.87 -0.98
C LEU A 77 16.27 -8.46 -1.28
N LEU A 78 17.43 -8.12 -0.72
CA LEU A 78 18.21 -6.94 -1.06
C LEU A 78 19.53 -7.38 -1.68
N THR A 79 19.76 -6.95 -2.92
CA THR A 79 20.97 -7.26 -3.69
C THR A 79 22.18 -6.40 -3.28
N ASP A 80 21.97 -5.32 -2.53
CA ASP A 80 23.00 -4.37 -2.10
C ASP A 80 23.09 -4.32 -0.55
N GLY A 81 24.30 -4.46 -0.02
CA GLY A 81 24.60 -4.41 1.42
C GLY A 81 24.38 -3.03 2.05
N ALA A 82 24.57 -1.94 1.31
CA ALA A 82 24.31 -0.58 1.82
C ALA A 82 22.80 -0.35 2.10
N LEU A 83 21.94 -1.02 1.33
CA LEU A 83 20.50 -0.97 1.51
C LEU A 83 20.03 -1.72 2.78
N ARG A 84 20.83 -2.64 3.34
CA ARG A 84 20.46 -3.40 4.56
C ARG A 84 20.49 -2.56 5.82
N GLY A 85 21.61 -1.87 6.05
CA GLY A 85 21.73 -0.90 7.16
C GLY A 85 20.72 0.23 6.99
N SER A 86 20.45 0.62 5.75
CA SER A 86 19.41 1.60 5.43
C SER A 86 18.00 1.11 5.75
N LEU A 87 17.68 -0.18 5.63
CA LEU A 87 16.33 -0.69 5.87
C LEU A 87 15.97 -0.67 7.36
N ALA A 88 16.86 -1.15 8.22
CA ALA A 88 16.61 -1.15 9.67
C ALA A 88 16.44 0.29 10.21
N VAL A 89 17.30 1.21 9.76
CA VAL A 89 17.20 2.63 10.12
C VAL A 89 15.92 3.26 9.57
N TRP A 90 15.57 2.97 8.32
CA TRP A 90 14.34 3.47 7.71
C TRP A 90 13.10 2.96 8.45
N LEU A 91 13.03 1.67 8.79
CA LEU A 91 11.92 1.10 9.56
C LEU A 91 11.82 1.69 10.96
N ALA A 92 12.95 1.92 11.64
CA ALA A 92 12.99 2.53 12.96
C ALA A 92 12.44 3.96 12.93
N ASP A 93 12.82 4.76 11.91
CA ASP A 93 12.27 6.09 11.68
C ASP A 93 10.74 6.05 11.50
N ARG A 94 10.22 5.17 10.63
CA ARG A 94 8.77 5.01 10.44
C ARG A 94 8.05 4.60 11.72
N CYS A 95 8.59 3.62 12.46
CA CYS A 95 8.00 3.18 13.71
C CYS A 95 7.96 4.30 14.76
N SER A 96 8.95 5.20 14.77
CA SER A 96 8.99 6.34 15.70
C SER A 96 7.93 7.41 15.41
N GLN A 97 7.43 7.46 14.18
CA GLN A 97 6.42 8.44 13.74
C GLN A 97 4.98 7.94 13.96
N VAL A 98 4.80 6.66 14.32
CA VAL A 98 3.48 6.07 14.61
C VAL A 98 3.08 6.40 16.05
N PRO A 99 2.02 7.21 16.27
CA PRO A 99 1.61 7.59 17.61
C PRO A 99 1.11 6.39 18.42
N THR A 100 0.32 5.51 17.78
CA THR A 100 -0.14 4.25 18.37
C THR A 100 -0.38 3.19 17.29
N PRO A 101 0.07 1.94 17.49
CA PRO A 101 -0.21 0.86 16.54
C PRO A 101 -1.72 0.55 16.40
N ALA A 102 -2.53 0.92 17.39
CA ALA A 102 -3.98 0.77 17.33
C ALA A 102 -4.64 1.61 16.23
N SER A 103 -3.96 2.64 15.72
CA SER A 103 -4.43 3.45 14.58
C SER A 103 -4.17 2.80 13.22
N LEU A 104 -3.59 1.59 13.16
CA LEU A 104 -3.34 0.87 11.91
C LEU A 104 -4.57 0.81 10.97
N PRO A 105 -5.80 0.50 11.45
CA PRO A 105 -6.98 0.48 10.58
C PRO A 105 -7.23 1.82 9.88
N TRP A 106 -7.00 2.94 10.57
CA TRP A 106 -7.17 4.27 10.00
C TRP A 106 -6.17 4.55 8.87
N TYR A 107 -4.89 4.20 9.06
CA TYR A 107 -3.89 4.36 8.00
C TYR A 107 -4.19 3.46 6.79
N VAL A 108 -4.65 2.23 7.05
CA VAL A 108 -5.07 1.28 6.01
C VAL A 108 -6.17 1.86 5.13
N LEU A 109 -7.20 2.47 5.72
CA LEU A 109 -8.27 3.10 4.96
C LEU A 109 -7.74 4.22 4.06
N GLN A 110 -6.84 5.06 4.58
CA GLN A 110 -6.25 6.16 3.80
C GLN A 110 -5.44 5.65 2.61
N VAL A 111 -4.64 4.60 2.79
CA VAL A 111 -3.85 3.99 1.70
C VAL A 111 -4.79 3.39 0.64
N ALA A 112 -5.83 2.67 1.07
CA ALA A 112 -6.80 2.07 0.14
C ALA A 112 -7.58 3.14 -0.65
N GLU A 113 -8.09 4.18 0.02
CA GLU A 113 -8.77 5.28 -0.66
C GLU A 113 -7.88 5.97 -1.69
N ASN A 114 -6.62 6.22 -1.34
CA ASN A 114 -5.67 6.84 -2.27
C ASN A 114 -5.35 5.92 -3.45
N SER A 115 -5.23 4.62 -3.22
CA SER A 115 -5.08 3.63 -4.30
C SER A 115 -6.25 3.68 -5.28
N VAL A 116 -7.48 3.64 -4.77
CA VAL A 116 -8.69 3.77 -5.60
C VAL A 116 -8.72 5.09 -6.36
N ARG A 117 -8.33 6.22 -5.74
CA ARG A 117 -8.24 7.52 -6.43
C ARG A 117 -7.24 7.48 -7.60
N ARG A 118 -6.11 6.81 -7.47
CA ARG A 118 -5.14 6.63 -8.57
C ARG A 118 -5.74 5.82 -9.70
N GLU A 119 -6.37 4.68 -9.39
CA GLU A 119 -7.00 3.80 -10.39
C GLU A 119 -8.14 4.52 -11.15
N ILE A 120 -8.93 5.36 -10.46
CA ILE A 120 -9.93 6.23 -11.10
C ILE A 120 -9.26 7.25 -12.03
N GLY A 121 -8.15 7.86 -11.62
CA GLY A 121 -7.39 8.79 -12.46
C GLY A 121 -6.85 8.13 -13.73
N GLU A 122 -6.33 6.91 -13.62
CA GLU A 122 -5.87 6.12 -14.77
C GLU A 122 -7.01 5.74 -15.71
N SER A 123 -8.17 5.34 -15.17
CA SER A 123 -9.39 5.10 -15.93
C SER A 123 -9.83 6.35 -16.71
N GLY A 124 -9.83 7.52 -16.06
CA GLY A 124 -10.12 8.80 -16.72
C GLY A 124 -9.12 9.16 -17.83
N ALA A 125 -7.83 8.85 -17.64
CA ALA A 125 -6.81 9.07 -18.67
C ALA A 125 -7.01 8.14 -19.88
N ARG A 126 -7.35 6.86 -19.65
CA ARG A 126 -7.66 5.91 -20.73
C ARG A 126 -8.89 6.32 -21.52
N LEU A 127 -9.97 6.74 -20.85
CA LEU A 127 -11.17 7.29 -21.50
C LEU A 127 -10.85 8.54 -22.34
N SER A 128 -10.01 9.43 -21.82
CA SER A 128 -9.60 10.64 -22.55
C SER A 128 -8.81 10.29 -23.81
N ALA A 129 -7.90 9.30 -23.74
CA ALA A 129 -7.10 8.86 -24.87
C ALA A 129 -7.95 8.28 -26.04
N VAL A 130 -9.15 7.75 -25.76
CA VAL A 130 -10.08 7.28 -26.81
C VAL A 130 -10.51 8.42 -27.74
N THR A 131 -10.61 9.65 -27.22
CA THR A 131 -11.02 10.80 -28.03
C THR A 131 -10.01 11.15 -29.12
N GLU A 132 -8.75 10.76 -28.94
CA GLU A 132 -7.64 11.04 -29.85
C GLU A 132 -7.31 9.85 -30.77
N ALA A 133 -7.63 8.61 -30.37
CA ALA A 133 -7.26 7.39 -31.08
C ALA A 133 -8.37 6.87 -32.01
N ALA A 134 -8.06 6.72 -33.31
CA ALA A 134 -9.04 6.36 -34.36
C ALA A 134 -9.36 4.85 -34.50
N THR A 135 -8.77 3.96 -33.68
CA THR A 135 -8.67 2.52 -34.02
C THR A 135 -9.25 1.54 -33.02
N ALA A 136 -9.73 1.98 -31.84
CA ALA A 136 -10.37 1.08 -30.88
C ALA A 136 -11.90 1.18 -30.96
N SER A 137 -12.58 0.04 -30.78
CA SER A 137 -14.04 0.02 -30.59
C SER A 137 -14.36 0.78 -29.30
N VAL A 138 -14.87 2.00 -29.43
CA VAL A 138 -15.29 2.87 -28.31
C VAL A 138 -16.21 2.12 -27.35
N ALA A 139 -17.11 1.29 -27.88
CA ALA A 139 -18.04 0.49 -27.08
C ALA A 139 -17.32 -0.51 -26.16
N THR A 140 -16.21 -1.10 -26.62
CA THR A 140 -15.42 -2.05 -25.83
C THR A 140 -14.71 -1.36 -24.68
N ILE A 141 -14.16 -0.17 -24.91
CA ILE A 141 -13.46 0.60 -23.86
C ILE A 141 -14.45 1.05 -22.78
N ILE A 142 -15.63 1.55 -23.17
CA ILE A 142 -16.66 1.93 -22.20
C ILE A 142 -17.05 0.73 -21.32
N ALA A 143 -17.24 -0.45 -21.92
CA ALA A 143 -17.61 -1.65 -21.17
C ALA A 143 -16.52 -2.07 -20.17
N ASP A 144 -15.24 -2.03 -20.58
CA ASP A 144 -14.09 -2.36 -19.74
C ASP A 144 -13.93 -1.38 -18.56
N GLU A 145 -14.09 -0.08 -18.81
CA GLU A 145 -13.99 0.93 -17.76
C GLU A 145 -15.17 0.88 -16.78
N ILE A 146 -16.39 0.61 -17.25
CA ILE A 146 -17.53 0.38 -16.35
C ILE A 146 -17.25 -0.81 -15.42
N SER A 147 -16.75 -1.92 -15.98
CA SER A 147 -16.37 -3.10 -15.19
C SER A 147 -15.29 -2.77 -14.16
N THR A 148 -14.28 -2.00 -14.56
CA THR A 148 -13.19 -1.57 -13.68
C THR A 148 -13.71 -0.69 -12.53
N LEU A 149 -14.50 0.34 -12.84
CA LEU A 149 -15.05 1.26 -11.84
C LEU A 149 -16.03 0.57 -10.88
N ALA A 150 -16.81 -0.41 -11.37
CA ALA A 150 -17.68 -1.23 -10.52
C ALA A 150 -16.86 -2.04 -9.51
N ALA A 151 -15.80 -2.71 -9.96
CA ALA A 151 -14.90 -3.47 -9.09
C ALA A 151 -14.22 -2.57 -8.04
N LEU A 152 -13.83 -1.35 -8.40
CA LEU A 152 -13.27 -0.37 -7.45
C LEU A 152 -14.27 0.05 -6.38
N SER A 153 -15.54 0.25 -6.77
CA SER A 153 -16.60 0.61 -5.83
C SER A 153 -16.86 -0.51 -4.82
N GLU A 154 -16.96 -1.75 -5.29
CA GLU A 154 -17.12 -2.93 -4.43
C GLU A 154 -15.92 -3.10 -3.47
N ARG A 155 -14.70 -2.92 -3.98
CA ARG A 155 -13.48 -2.99 -3.17
C ARG A 155 -13.49 -1.95 -2.06
N LEU A 156 -13.85 -0.70 -2.36
CA LEU A 156 -13.87 0.37 -1.36
C LEU A 156 -14.92 0.12 -0.27
N GLN A 157 -16.09 -0.40 -0.64
CA GLN A 157 -17.12 -0.80 0.32
C GLN A 157 -16.63 -1.92 1.25
N ALA A 158 -15.93 -2.93 0.69
CA ALA A 158 -15.35 -4.01 1.48
C ALA A 158 -14.28 -3.50 2.45
N VAL A 159 -13.38 -2.62 2.00
CA VAL A 159 -12.35 -2.00 2.86
C VAL A 159 -12.99 -1.23 4.00
N SER A 160 -14.00 -0.42 3.71
CA SER A 160 -14.70 0.39 4.72
C SER A 160 -15.43 -0.45 5.78
N THR A 161 -15.75 -1.70 5.47
CA THR A 161 -16.46 -2.63 6.37
C THR A 161 -15.50 -3.48 7.21
N ASN A 162 -14.27 -3.70 6.73
CA ASN A 162 -13.28 -4.59 7.36
C ASN A 162 -12.31 -3.87 8.33
N VAL A 163 -12.27 -2.55 8.26
CA VAL A 163 -11.47 -1.63 9.08
C VAL A 163 -12.23 -1.25 10.35
#